data_AF-A0A7K9CSS3-F1
#
_entry.id   AF-A0A7K9CSS3-F1
#
_cell.length_a   1.000
_cell.length_b   1.000
_cell.length_c   1.000
_cell.angle_alpha   90.00
_cell.angle_beta   90.00
_cell.angle_gamma   90.00
#
_symmetry.space_group_name_H-M   'P 1'
#
loop_
_entity.id
_entity.type
_entity.pdbx_description
1 polymer ?
#
loop_
_entity_poly.entity_id
_entity_poly.type
_entity_poly.pdbx_seq_one_letter_code
_entity_poly.pdbx_strand_id
1 'polypeptide(L)'
;MSKLAGESESNLRKAFEEAEKNAPAIIFIDELDAIAPKREKTHGEVERRIVSQLLTLMDGLKQRAHVIVMAATNRPNSIDPALRRFGRFDREVDIGIPDATGRLEILQIHTKNMKLADDVDLEQVANETHGHVGADLAALCSEAALQAIRKKMDLIDLEDETIDAEVMNSLAVTMDDFRWALSQSNPSALRETVVEVPQVTWEDIGGLEDVKRELQELVQYPVEHPDKFLKFGMTPSKGVLFYGPPGCGKTLLAKAIANECQANFISIKGPELLTMWFGESEANVREIFDKARQAAPCVLFFDELDSIAKARGGNIGDGGGAADRVINQILTEMDGMSTKKNVFIIGATNRPDIIDPAILRPGRLDQLIYIPLPDEKSRVAILKANLRKSPVAKDVDLDFLAKMTNGFSGADLTEICQRACKLAIRESIESEIRRERERQTNPSAMEVEEDDPVPEIRRDHFEEAMRFARRSVSDNDIRKYEMFAQTLQQSRGFGSFR
;
A
#
# COMPACT_ATOMS: atom_id res chain seq x y z
N MET A 1 -4.21 43.46 -20.80
CA MET A 1 -4.33 41.98 -20.84
C MET A 1 -3.98 41.36 -22.20
N SER A 2 -4.23 41.97 -23.36
CA SER A 2 -3.87 41.35 -24.67
C SER A 2 -2.37 41.25 -24.97
N LYS A 3 -1.53 42.14 -24.42
CA LYS A 3 -0.06 42.09 -24.58
C LYS A 3 0.57 40.84 -23.93
N LEU A 4 0.13 40.48 -22.72
CA LEU A 4 0.63 39.32 -21.98
C LEU A 4 0.32 38.00 -22.69
N ALA A 5 -0.88 37.88 -23.28
CA ALA A 5 -1.30 36.70 -24.05
C ALA A 5 -0.40 36.44 -25.27
N GLY A 6 -0.08 37.49 -26.04
CA GLY A 6 0.78 37.37 -27.21
C GLY A 6 2.23 37.03 -26.86
N GLU A 7 2.68 37.40 -25.66
CA GLU A 7 4.01 37.08 -25.14
C GLU A 7 4.14 35.60 -24.79
N SER A 8 3.14 35.03 -24.08
CA SER A 8 3.11 33.60 -23.76
C SER A 8 3.12 32.71 -25.01
N GLU A 9 2.32 33.05 -26.03
CA GLU A 9 2.32 32.30 -27.29
C GLU A 9 3.64 32.43 -28.07
N SER A 10 4.25 33.61 -28.03
CA SER A 10 5.55 33.87 -28.67
C SER A 10 6.66 33.05 -28.03
N ASN A 11 6.67 32.97 -26.69
CA ASN A 11 7.63 32.18 -25.95
C ASN A 11 7.48 30.68 -26.25
N LEU A 12 6.26 30.16 -26.33
CA LEU A 12 6.02 28.76 -26.75
C LEU A 12 6.55 28.48 -28.16
N ARG A 13 6.30 29.36 -29.14
CA ARG A 13 6.83 29.21 -30.50
C ARG A 13 8.36 29.20 -30.51
N LYS A 14 8.98 30.14 -29.81
CA LYS A 14 10.45 30.24 -29.71
C LYS A 14 11.06 28.97 -29.12
N ALA A 15 10.48 28.42 -28.06
CA ALA A 15 10.98 27.21 -27.42
C ALA A 15 11.00 26.01 -28.40
N PHE A 16 9.93 25.83 -29.18
CA PHE A 16 9.86 24.76 -30.18
C PHE A 16 10.84 24.98 -31.34
N GLU A 17 10.96 26.21 -31.84
CA GLU A 17 11.91 26.53 -32.91
C GLU A 17 13.38 26.35 -32.46
N GLU A 18 13.69 26.70 -31.21
CA GLU A 18 15.02 26.54 -30.64
C GLU A 18 15.37 25.06 -30.43
N ALA A 19 14.42 24.26 -29.95
CA ALA A 19 14.60 22.82 -29.84
C ALA A 19 14.79 22.14 -31.21
N GLU A 20 14.05 22.55 -32.25
CA GLU A 20 14.21 22.03 -33.61
C GLU A 20 15.60 22.35 -34.18
N LYS A 21 16.14 23.55 -33.90
CA LYS A 21 17.50 23.94 -34.31
C LYS A 21 18.60 23.14 -33.60
N ASN A 22 18.35 22.76 -32.36
CA ASN A 22 19.31 22.06 -31.50
C ASN A 22 19.08 20.54 -31.45
N ALA A 23 18.36 19.97 -32.42
CA ALA A 23 18.05 18.56 -32.45
C ALA A 23 19.33 17.68 -32.49
N PRO A 24 19.41 16.56 -31.73
CA PRO A 24 18.34 15.98 -30.92
C PRO A 24 18.09 16.71 -29.60
N ALA A 25 16.83 16.98 -29.27
CA ALA A 25 16.45 17.79 -28.09
C ALA A 25 15.19 17.25 -27.38
N ILE A 26 15.07 17.53 -26.08
CA ILE A 26 13.86 17.29 -25.30
C ILE A 26 13.29 18.64 -24.85
N ILE A 27 12.03 18.90 -25.19
CA ILE A 27 11.26 20.00 -24.59
C ILE A 27 10.57 19.43 -23.36
N PHE A 28 10.90 19.93 -22.18
CA PHE A 28 10.25 19.54 -20.94
C PHE A 28 9.29 20.65 -20.48
N ILE A 29 8.00 20.32 -20.41
CA ILE A 29 6.94 21.24 -19.94
C ILE A 29 6.54 20.80 -18.53
N ASP A 30 7.03 21.52 -17.54
CA ASP A 30 6.58 21.32 -16.16
C ASP A 30 5.21 21.97 -15.93
N GLU A 31 4.43 21.43 -14.98
CA GLU A 31 3.08 21.89 -14.64
C GLU A 31 2.15 22.11 -15.86
N LEU A 32 2.03 21.10 -16.73
CA LEU A 32 1.22 21.20 -17.96
C LEU A 32 -0.23 21.63 -17.70
N ASP A 33 -0.80 21.31 -16.54
CA ASP A 33 -2.15 21.70 -16.15
C ASP A 33 -2.33 23.20 -15.94
N ALA A 34 -1.26 23.95 -15.69
CA ALA A 34 -1.29 25.41 -15.67
C ALA A 34 -1.41 26.00 -17.09
N ILE A 35 -0.80 25.34 -18.08
CA ILE A 35 -0.76 25.82 -19.47
C ILE A 35 -1.99 25.34 -20.26
N ALA A 36 -2.42 24.10 -20.04
CA ALA A 36 -3.45 23.45 -20.84
C ALA A 36 -4.52 22.71 -20.01
N PRO A 37 -5.28 23.43 -19.17
CA PRO A 37 -6.40 22.85 -18.44
C PRO A 37 -7.60 22.53 -19.37
N LYS A 38 -8.53 21.71 -18.90
CA LYS A 38 -9.82 21.44 -19.55
C LYS A 38 -10.56 22.74 -19.89
N ARG A 39 -10.97 22.88 -21.14
CA ARG A 39 -11.67 24.06 -21.69
C ARG A 39 -12.90 24.51 -20.90
N GLU A 40 -13.58 23.58 -20.23
CA GLU A 40 -14.75 23.83 -19.38
C GLU A 40 -14.40 24.55 -18.08
N LYS A 41 -13.19 24.32 -17.54
CA LYS A 41 -12.65 24.99 -16.36
C LYS A 41 -11.93 26.31 -16.70
N THR A 42 -11.66 26.54 -17.99
CA THR A 42 -10.96 27.72 -18.50
C THR A 42 -11.94 28.89 -18.68
N HIS A 43 -11.89 29.86 -17.77
CA HIS A 43 -12.73 31.06 -17.80
C HIS A 43 -12.17 32.18 -18.71
N GLY A 44 -10.91 32.10 -19.13
CA GLY A 44 -10.25 33.13 -19.96
C GLY A 44 -10.12 32.78 -21.45
N GLU A 45 -10.38 33.75 -22.33
CA GLU A 45 -10.13 33.62 -23.78
C GLU A 45 -8.62 33.47 -24.08
N VAL A 46 -7.77 34.10 -23.27
CA VAL A 46 -6.29 34.03 -23.38
C VAL A 46 -5.78 32.62 -23.18
N GLU A 47 -6.20 31.95 -22.11
CA GLU A 47 -5.80 30.57 -21.80
C GLU A 47 -6.21 29.62 -22.93
N ARG A 48 -7.42 29.77 -23.49
CA ARG A 48 -7.87 28.96 -24.63
C ARG A 48 -6.99 29.14 -25.87
N ARG A 49 -6.46 30.34 -26.11
CA ARG A 49 -5.51 30.59 -27.20
C ARG A 49 -4.16 29.91 -26.93
N ILE A 50 -3.66 29.96 -25.71
CA ILE A 50 -2.42 29.27 -25.31
C ILE A 50 -2.56 27.76 -25.52
N VAL A 51 -3.66 27.15 -25.08
CA VAL A 51 -3.93 25.72 -25.34
C VAL A 51 -3.94 25.43 -26.84
N SER A 52 -4.65 26.24 -27.62
CA SER A 52 -4.74 26.06 -29.08
C SER A 52 -3.38 26.21 -29.77
N GLN A 53 -2.54 27.12 -29.28
CA GLN A 53 -1.18 27.31 -29.78
C GLN A 53 -0.30 26.11 -29.47
N LEU A 54 -0.36 25.57 -28.25
CA LEU A 54 0.37 24.36 -27.87
C LEU A 54 -0.06 23.17 -28.73
N LEU A 55 -1.37 22.98 -28.95
CA LEU A 55 -1.89 21.93 -29.84
C LEU A 55 -1.33 22.05 -31.26
N THR A 56 -1.27 23.28 -31.80
CA THR A 56 -0.72 23.55 -33.13
C THR A 56 0.77 23.25 -33.21
N LEU A 57 1.52 23.55 -32.14
CA LEU A 57 2.95 23.25 -32.06
C LEU A 57 3.21 21.75 -31.98
N MET A 58 2.41 21.01 -31.19
CA MET A 58 2.49 19.55 -31.10
C MET A 58 2.17 18.89 -32.45
N ASP A 59 1.11 19.34 -33.14
CA ASP A 59 0.76 18.83 -34.48
C ASP A 59 1.81 19.23 -35.54
N GLY A 60 2.51 20.34 -35.33
CA GLY A 60 3.52 20.90 -36.22
C GLY A 60 4.90 20.23 -36.12
N LEU A 61 5.10 19.31 -35.16
CA LEU A 61 6.35 18.55 -35.03
C LEU A 61 6.56 17.66 -36.25
N LYS A 62 7.50 18.06 -37.11
CA LYS A 62 7.91 17.25 -38.26
C LYS A 62 8.55 15.97 -37.75
N GLN A 63 8.15 14.80 -38.26
CA GLN A 63 8.75 13.50 -37.91
C GLN A 63 10.28 13.40 -38.07
N ARG A 64 10.92 14.35 -38.77
CA ARG A 64 12.38 14.40 -38.99
C ARG A 64 13.13 15.32 -38.03
N ALA A 65 12.44 16.19 -37.31
CA ALA A 65 13.03 16.96 -36.23
C ALA A 65 13.15 15.98 -35.04
N HIS A 66 14.36 15.56 -34.67
CA HIS A 66 14.61 14.63 -33.57
C HIS A 66 14.32 15.28 -32.21
N VAL A 67 13.08 15.72 -32.00
CA VAL A 67 12.62 16.45 -30.82
C VAL A 67 11.54 15.62 -30.12
N ILE A 68 11.72 15.39 -28.83
CA ILE A 68 10.72 14.76 -27.96
C ILE A 68 10.14 15.83 -27.05
N VAL A 69 8.81 15.83 -26.87
CA VAL A 69 8.16 16.68 -25.88
C VAL A 69 7.76 15.82 -24.69
N MET A 70 8.34 16.10 -23.54
CA MET A 70 7.97 15.54 -22.26
C MET A 70 7.19 16.58 -21.46
N ALA A 71 6.21 16.14 -20.69
CA ALA A 71 5.45 17.04 -19.83
C ALA A 71 5.14 16.36 -18.50
N ALA A 72 5.11 17.16 -17.43
CA ALA A 72 4.74 16.72 -16.10
C ALA A 72 3.42 17.38 -15.66
N THR A 73 2.59 16.65 -14.93
CA THR A 73 1.38 17.18 -14.30
C THR A 73 1.02 16.36 -13.08
N ASN A 74 0.54 17.02 -12.03
CA ASN A 74 0.02 16.35 -10.84
C ASN A 74 -1.42 15.87 -11.03
N ARG A 75 -2.08 16.28 -12.11
CA ARG A 75 -3.52 16.07 -12.34
C ARG A 75 -3.77 15.71 -13.81
N PRO A 76 -3.58 14.44 -14.22
CA PRO A 76 -3.82 14.02 -15.61
C PRO A 76 -5.27 14.28 -16.05
N ASN A 77 -6.21 14.27 -15.09
CA ASN A 77 -7.63 14.53 -15.31
C ASN A 77 -7.98 16.02 -15.50
N SER A 78 -7.08 16.96 -15.21
CA SER A 78 -7.30 18.40 -15.47
C SER A 78 -6.78 18.86 -16.82
N ILE A 79 -5.96 18.08 -17.53
CA ILE A 79 -5.42 18.42 -18.84
C ILE A 79 -6.51 18.38 -19.93
N ASP A 80 -6.42 19.26 -20.94
CA ASP A 80 -7.26 19.20 -22.13
C ASP A 80 -7.14 17.81 -22.81
N PRO A 81 -8.23 17.03 -22.94
CA PRO A 81 -8.19 15.70 -23.56
C PRO A 81 -7.67 15.69 -25.00
N ALA A 82 -7.68 16.83 -25.69
CA ALA A 82 -7.10 16.95 -27.02
C ALA A 82 -5.59 16.71 -27.01
N LEU A 83 -4.88 17.01 -25.92
CA LEU A 83 -3.44 16.79 -25.80
C LEU A 83 -3.06 15.30 -25.70
N ARG A 84 -3.97 14.46 -25.20
CA ARG A 84 -3.77 13.00 -25.04
C ARG A 84 -4.10 12.20 -26.31
N ARG A 85 -4.32 12.88 -27.44
CA ARG A 85 -4.63 12.22 -28.72
C ARG A 85 -3.34 11.74 -29.40
N PHE A 86 -3.49 10.69 -30.20
CA PHE A 86 -2.39 10.12 -30.99
C PHE A 86 -1.66 11.19 -31.82
N GLY A 87 -0.32 11.17 -31.78
CA GLY A 87 0.53 12.18 -32.42
C GLY A 87 0.86 13.41 -31.56
N ARG A 88 0.40 13.46 -30.30
CA ARG A 88 0.73 14.50 -29.31
C ARG A 88 1.37 13.84 -28.07
N PHE A 89 0.74 13.93 -26.89
CA PHE A 89 1.11 13.10 -25.74
C PHE A 89 0.38 11.76 -25.85
N ASP A 90 0.93 10.89 -26.69
CA ASP A 90 0.40 9.54 -26.93
C ASP A 90 1.00 8.47 -26.00
N ARG A 91 2.02 8.85 -25.22
CA ARG A 91 2.63 8.06 -24.15
C ARG A 91 2.45 8.76 -22.82
N GLU A 92 2.04 7.99 -21.84
CA GLU A 92 1.86 8.42 -20.47
C GLU A 92 2.65 7.49 -19.56
N VAL A 93 3.35 8.09 -18.61
CA VAL A 93 4.12 7.38 -17.60
C VAL A 93 3.64 7.91 -16.25
N ASP A 94 3.12 7.00 -15.44
CA ASP A 94 2.73 7.32 -14.06
C ASP A 94 3.97 7.22 -13.16
N ILE A 95 4.28 8.30 -12.45
CA ILE A 95 5.35 8.35 -11.46
C ILE A 95 4.68 8.43 -10.10
N GLY A 96 4.42 7.26 -9.52
CA GLY A 96 3.78 7.14 -8.21
C GLY A 96 4.72 7.44 -7.05
N ILE A 97 4.18 7.31 -5.85
CA ILE A 97 4.93 7.43 -4.60
C ILE A 97 5.92 6.25 -4.50
N PRO A 98 7.16 6.47 -4.04
CA PRO A 98 8.12 5.40 -3.84
C PRO A 98 7.64 4.38 -2.78
N ASP A 99 7.83 3.10 -3.07
CA ASP A 99 7.68 1.99 -2.13
C ASP A 99 8.83 1.96 -1.11
N ALA A 100 8.83 1.01 -0.17
CA ALA A 100 9.88 0.94 0.87
C ALA A 100 11.30 0.88 0.28
N THR A 101 11.49 0.08 -0.77
CA THR A 101 12.78 -0.07 -1.46
C THR A 101 13.18 1.23 -2.17
N GLY A 102 12.26 1.84 -2.92
CA GLY A 102 12.49 3.11 -3.59
C GLY A 102 12.78 4.26 -2.62
N ARG A 103 12.13 4.28 -1.44
CA ARG A 103 12.44 5.25 -0.38
C ARG A 103 13.86 5.06 0.15
N LEU A 104 14.30 3.81 0.35
CA LEU A 104 15.70 3.52 0.73
C LEU A 104 16.69 4.03 -0.33
N GLU A 105 16.43 3.79 -1.62
CA GLU A 105 17.29 4.30 -2.70
C GLU A 105 17.37 5.83 -2.70
N ILE A 106 16.23 6.51 -2.52
CA ILE A 106 16.18 7.98 -2.44
C ILE A 106 16.99 8.49 -1.24
N LEU A 107 16.83 7.86 -0.07
CA LEU A 107 17.61 8.20 1.14
C LEU A 107 19.11 8.01 0.89
N GLN A 108 19.53 6.91 0.25
CA GLN A 108 20.93 6.67 -0.10
C GLN A 108 21.49 7.73 -1.06
N ILE A 109 20.70 8.20 -2.03
CA ILE A 109 21.11 9.26 -2.95
C ILE A 109 21.31 10.58 -2.19
N HIS A 110 20.37 10.98 -1.35
CA HIS A 110 20.43 12.25 -0.63
C HIS A 110 21.45 12.26 0.53
N THR A 111 21.82 11.10 1.05
CA THR A 111 22.84 10.96 2.10
C THR A 111 24.24 10.69 1.56
N LYS A 112 24.43 10.51 0.24
CA LYS A 112 25.72 10.16 -0.37
C LYS A 112 26.87 11.11 -0.03
N ASN A 113 26.58 12.40 0.15
CA ASN A 113 27.56 13.43 0.49
C ASN A 113 27.57 13.78 1.99
N MET A 114 26.75 13.10 2.79
CA MET A 114 26.66 13.28 4.23
C MET A 114 27.54 12.23 4.91
N LYS A 115 28.31 12.65 5.92
CA LYS A 115 28.98 11.69 6.78
C LYS A 115 27.94 11.11 7.74
N LEU A 116 27.51 9.89 7.50
CA LEU A 116 26.62 9.16 8.40
C LEU A 116 27.44 8.52 9.53
N ALA A 117 26.86 8.48 10.73
CA ALA A 117 27.40 7.69 11.84
C ALA A 117 27.02 6.20 11.69
N ASP A 118 27.76 5.33 12.37
CA ASP A 118 27.62 3.87 12.25
C ASP A 118 26.28 3.34 12.78
N ASP A 119 25.56 4.13 13.57
CA ASP A 119 24.24 3.82 14.14
C ASP A 119 23.09 4.09 13.16
N VAL A 120 23.34 4.75 12.02
CA VAL A 120 22.31 5.14 11.06
C VAL A 120 21.83 3.94 10.25
N ASP A 121 20.58 3.56 10.45
CA ASP A 121 19.88 2.57 9.64
C ASP A 121 18.88 3.24 8.70
N LEU A 122 19.30 3.45 7.44
CA LEU A 122 18.44 4.03 6.41
C LEU A 122 17.28 3.12 6.00
N GLU A 123 17.41 1.80 6.17
CA GLU A 123 16.34 0.84 5.88
C GLU A 123 15.22 0.99 6.91
N GLN A 124 15.58 1.20 8.18
CA GLN A 124 14.61 1.58 9.21
C GLN A 124 13.87 2.88 8.85
N VAL A 125 14.59 3.93 8.46
CA VAL A 125 13.98 5.21 8.05
C VAL A 125 13.05 5.02 6.84
N ALA A 126 13.43 4.21 5.85
CA ALA A 126 12.61 3.91 4.69
C ALA A 126 11.28 3.21 5.06
N ASN A 127 11.32 2.30 6.02
CA ASN A 127 10.13 1.60 6.52
C ASN A 127 9.19 2.52 7.33
N GLU A 128 9.72 3.51 8.03
CA GLU A 128 8.94 4.47 8.83
C GLU A 128 8.37 5.64 8.01
N THR A 129 8.94 5.92 6.82
CA THR A 129 8.55 7.05 5.93
C THR A 129 7.43 6.71 4.94
N HIS A 130 6.41 5.98 5.40
CA HIS A 130 5.29 5.63 4.53
C HIS A 130 4.51 6.88 4.08
N GLY A 131 4.27 6.99 2.77
CA GLY A 131 3.57 8.13 2.16
C GLY A 131 4.44 9.37 1.91
N HIS A 132 5.75 9.31 2.20
CA HIS A 132 6.70 10.34 1.79
C HIS A 132 7.02 10.23 0.30
N VAL A 133 7.03 11.35 -0.40
CA VAL A 133 7.52 11.45 -1.78
C VAL A 133 9.03 11.74 -1.80
N GLY A 134 9.66 11.68 -2.97
CA GLY A 134 11.10 11.96 -3.09
C GLY A 134 11.52 13.33 -2.54
N ALA A 135 10.68 14.36 -2.72
CA ALA A 135 10.92 15.68 -2.14
C ALA A 135 10.84 15.68 -0.60
N ASP A 136 9.90 14.93 -0.02
CA ASP A 136 9.77 14.82 1.44
C ASP A 136 11.01 14.13 2.04
N LEU A 137 11.53 13.09 1.38
CA LEU A 137 12.74 12.39 1.81
C LEU A 137 14.00 13.26 1.66
N ALA A 138 14.09 14.05 0.58
CA ALA A 138 15.17 15.02 0.41
C ALA A 138 15.15 16.08 1.53
N ALA A 139 13.96 16.57 1.88
CA ALA A 139 13.76 17.50 2.99
C ALA A 139 14.10 16.84 4.34
N LEU A 140 13.71 15.57 4.56
CA LEU A 140 14.04 14.81 5.75
C LEU A 140 15.56 14.70 5.95
N CYS A 141 16.31 14.32 4.92
CA CYS A 141 17.77 14.25 4.97
C CYS A 141 18.39 15.64 5.25
N SER A 142 17.83 16.69 4.64
CA SER A 142 18.30 18.07 4.84
C SER A 142 18.08 18.54 6.28
N GLU A 143 16.91 18.25 6.87
CA GLU A 143 16.61 18.57 8.27
C GLU A 143 17.46 17.78 9.25
N ALA A 144 17.72 16.49 8.98
CA ALA A 144 18.64 15.69 9.78
C ALA A 144 20.07 16.25 9.74
N ALA A 145 20.55 16.66 8.56
CA ALA A 145 21.84 17.33 8.40
C ALA A 145 21.91 18.65 9.19
N LEU A 146 20.89 19.49 9.05
CA LEU A 146 20.79 20.76 9.77
C LEU A 146 20.69 20.55 11.28
N GLN A 147 20.09 19.46 11.74
CA GLN A 147 20.03 19.13 13.15
C GLN A 147 21.41 18.74 13.71
N ALA A 148 22.17 17.94 12.96
CA ALA A 148 23.56 17.61 13.31
C ALA A 148 24.43 18.88 13.38
N ILE A 149 24.25 19.80 12.43
CA ILE A 149 24.92 21.11 12.43
C ILE A 149 24.52 21.93 13.65
N ARG A 150 23.21 22.06 13.93
CA ARG A 150 22.69 22.83 15.09
C ARG A 150 23.26 22.36 16.41
N LYS A 151 23.40 21.04 16.61
CA LYS A 151 24.01 20.45 17.82
C LYS A 151 25.49 20.80 18.00
N LYS A 152 26.19 21.13 16.90
CA LYS A 152 27.62 21.47 16.89
C LYS A 152 27.89 22.94 16.54
N MET A 153 26.85 23.78 16.48
CA MET A 153 26.98 25.21 16.16
C MET A 153 27.90 25.94 17.15
N ASP A 154 27.93 25.54 18.42
CA ASP A 154 28.81 26.14 19.43
C ASP A 154 30.31 25.95 19.14
N LEU A 155 30.66 25.02 18.24
CA LEU A 155 32.03 24.75 17.80
C LEU A 155 32.37 25.37 16.44
N ILE A 156 31.39 25.99 15.77
CA ILE A 156 31.56 26.60 14.45
C ILE A 156 31.68 28.11 14.66
N ASP A 157 32.84 28.68 14.32
CA ASP A 157 33.00 30.13 14.29
C ASP A 157 32.25 30.70 13.07
N LEU A 158 31.24 31.54 13.32
CA LEU A 158 30.41 32.16 12.28
C LEU A 158 31.11 33.36 11.62
N GLU A 159 32.25 33.80 12.14
CA GLU A 159 33.03 34.92 11.61
C GLU A 159 33.97 34.50 10.46
N ASP A 160 34.25 33.20 10.32
CA ASP A 160 35.10 32.65 9.26
C ASP A 160 34.34 32.37 7.95
N GLU A 161 34.95 32.74 6.81
CA GLU A 161 34.37 32.51 5.47
C GLU A 161 34.37 31.01 5.06
N THR A 162 35.13 30.18 5.75
CA THR A 162 35.29 28.75 5.45
C THR A 162 35.31 27.90 6.72
N ILE A 163 34.55 26.81 6.73
CA ILE A 163 34.55 25.85 7.84
C ILE A 163 35.79 24.96 7.74
N ASP A 164 36.51 24.80 8.86
CA ASP A 164 37.68 23.93 8.94
C ASP A 164 37.34 22.46 8.59
N ALA A 165 38.24 21.83 7.85
CA ALA A 165 38.08 20.44 7.42
C ALA A 165 37.99 19.45 8.60
N GLU A 166 38.59 19.79 9.75
CA GLU A 166 38.51 19.00 10.99
C GLU A 166 37.10 19.06 11.61
N VAL A 167 36.47 20.23 11.60
CA VAL A 167 35.09 20.43 12.07
C VAL A 167 34.11 19.69 11.16
N MET A 168 34.27 19.81 9.83
CA MET A 168 33.49 19.06 8.84
C MET A 168 33.64 17.55 9.00
N ASN A 169 34.86 17.05 9.28
CA ASN A 169 35.09 15.63 9.54
C ASN A 169 34.48 15.15 10.85
N SER A 170 34.33 16.03 11.84
CA SER A 170 33.65 15.70 13.11
C SER A 170 32.12 15.69 12.98
N LEU A 171 31.58 16.27 11.91
CA LEU A 171 30.15 16.47 11.70
C LEU A 171 29.54 15.23 11.04
N ALA A 172 29.31 14.20 11.87
CA ALA A 172 28.56 13.01 11.50
C ALA A 172 27.09 13.17 11.89
N VAL A 173 26.18 12.77 10.99
CA VAL A 173 24.74 12.75 11.22
C VAL A 173 24.36 11.43 11.86
N THR A 174 23.68 11.46 13.00
CA THR A 174 23.34 10.26 13.78
C THR A 174 21.90 9.81 13.55
N MET A 175 21.56 8.60 14.01
CA MET A 175 20.19 8.11 13.90
C MET A 175 19.18 8.97 14.67
N ASP A 176 19.61 9.59 15.78
CA ASP A 176 18.78 10.52 16.54
C ASP A 176 18.45 11.81 15.77
N ASP A 177 19.34 12.26 14.87
CA ASP A 177 19.04 13.38 13.97
C ASP A 177 17.94 13.02 12.97
N PHE A 178 17.99 11.79 12.42
CA PHE A 178 16.93 11.26 11.56
C PHE A 178 15.60 11.10 12.31
N ARG A 179 15.61 10.54 13.53
CA ARG A 179 14.41 10.42 14.37
C ARG A 179 13.81 11.78 14.70
N TRP A 180 14.65 12.78 14.99
CA TRP A 180 14.20 14.14 15.19
C TRP A 180 13.56 14.70 13.91
N ALA A 181 14.21 14.56 12.76
CA ALA A 181 13.67 15.03 11.48
C ALA A 181 12.34 14.33 11.13
N LEU A 182 12.21 13.03 11.39
CA LEU A 182 10.97 12.28 11.21
C LEU A 182 9.83 12.88 12.04
N SER A 183 10.11 13.26 13.30
CA SER A 183 9.11 13.89 14.18
C SER A 183 8.61 15.26 13.68
N GLN A 184 9.40 15.93 12.82
CA GLN A 184 9.05 17.22 12.23
C GLN A 184 8.46 17.07 10.81
N SER A 185 8.68 15.92 10.17
CA SER A 185 8.25 15.67 8.79
C SER A 185 6.76 15.37 8.71
N ASN A 186 6.07 16.00 7.77
CA ASN A 186 4.70 15.65 7.41
C ASN A 186 4.72 15.09 5.98
N PRO A 187 4.37 13.81 5.77
CA PRO A 187 4.29 13.22 4.43
C PRO A 187 3.23 13.91 3.57
N SER A 188 3.62 14.24 2.34
CA SER A 188 2.76 14.94 1.38
C SER A 188 1.66 14.06 0.78
N ALA A 189 1.84 12.73 0.77
CA ALA A 189 0.99 11.81 0.01
C ALA A 189 0.23 10.75 0.84
N LEU A 190 0.05 10.95 2.16
CA LEU A 190 -0.69 10.02 3.04
C LEU A 190 -2.13 9.66 2.57
N ARG A 191 -2.76 10.50 1.74
CA ARG A 191 -4.14 10.32 1.28
C ARG A 191 -4.27 9.61 -0.06
N GLU A 192 -3.15 9.33 -0.73
CA GLU A 192 -3.18 8.70 -2.04
C GLU A 192 -3.23 7.17 -1.93
N THR A 193 -3.87 6.53 -2.90
CA THR A 193 -3.92 5.07 -2.98
C THR A 193 -2.52 4.53 -3.26
N VAL A 194 -1.95 3.86 -2.25
CA VAL A 194 -0.61 3.28 -2.32
C VAL A 194 -0.62 2.07 -3.26
N VAL A 195 0.33 2.07 -4.19
CA VAL A 195 0.62 0.95 -5.08
C VAL A 195 2.02 0.45 -4.70
N GLU A 196 2.10 -0.72 -4.07
CA GLU A 196 3.39 -1.30 -3.67
C GLU A 196 3.34 -2.82 -3.73
N VAL A 197 4.51 -3.47 -3.83
CA VAL A 197 4.61 -4.92 -3.63
C VAL A 197 4.54 -5.20 -2.13
N PRO A 198 3.59 -6.02 -1.64
CA PRO A 198 3.47 -6.30 -0.22
C PRO A 198 4.69 -7.05 0.31
N GLN A 199 5.10 -6.77 1.54
CA GLN A 199 6.19 -7.51 2.21
C GLN A 199 5.73 -8.82 2.87
N VAL A 200 4.43 -9.14 2.84
CA VAL A 200 3.86 -10.32 3.50
C VAL A 200 4.17 -11.56 2.66
N THR A 201 4.71 -12.60 3.29
CA THR A 201 5.07 -13.88 2.66
C THR A 201 4.12 -15.01 3.07
N TRP A 202 4.21 -16.18 2.42
CA TRP A 202 3.48 -17.37 2.86
C TRP A 202 3.85 -17.85 4.27
N GLU A 203 5.06 -17.52 4.73
CA GLU A 203 5.55 -17.87 6.07
C GLU A 203 4.87 -17.05 7.17
N ASP A 204 4.33 -15.87 6.83
CA ASP A 204 3.54 -15.04 7.74
C ASP A 204 2.10 -15.58 7.91
N ILE A 205 1.72 -16.62 7.16
CA ILE A 205 0.36 -17.20 7.16
C ILE A 205 0.41 -18.64 7.63
N GLY A 206 -0.06 -18.89 8.85
CA GLY A 206 -0.16 -20.23 9.39
C GLY A 206 -1.35 -21.03 8.85
N GLY A 207 -1.09 -22.19 8.25
CA GLY A 207 -2.11 -23.10 7.72
C GLY A 207 -2.67 -22.66 6.36
N LEU A 208 -3.90 -23.09 6.06
CA LEU A 208 -4.61 -22.81 4.79
C LEU A 208 -3.85 -23.28 3.53
N GLU A 209 -3.07 -24.35 3.64
CA GLU A 209 -2.17 -24.82 2.56
C GLU A 209 -2.91 -25.15 1.25
N ASP A 210 -4.12 -25.70 1.35
CA ASP A 210 -4.95 -25.99 0.17
C ASP A 210 -5.40 -24.70 -0.53
N VAL A 211 -5.75 -23.67 0.25
CA VAL A 211 -6.13 -22.35 -0.28
C VAL A 211 -4.93 -21.63 -0.89
N LYS A 212 -3.74 -21.74 -0.29
CA LYS A 212 -2.50 -21.19 -0.85
C LYS A 212 -2.23 -21.79 -2.24
N ARG A 213 -2.33 -23.12 -2.36
CA ARG A 213 -2.17 -23.83 -3.64
C ARG A 213 -3.22 -23.40 -4.66
N GLU A 214 -4.49 -23.33 -4.28
CA GLU A 214 -5.57 -22.88 -5.16
C GLU A 214 -5.30 -21.45 -5.67
N LEU A 215 -4.79 -20.55 -4.84
CA LEU A 215 -4.42 -19.20 -5.26
C LEU A 215 -3.24 -19.18 -6.23
N GLN A 216 -2.23 -20.02 -6.04
CA GLN A 216 -1.13 -20.16 -7.01
C GLN A 216 -1.66 -20.63 -8.37
N GLU A 217 -2.59 -21.60 -8.39
CA GLU A 217 -3.20 -22.08 -9.64
C GLU A 217 -3.99 -20.99 -10.36
N LEU A 218 -4.67 -20.11 -9.61
CA LEU A 218 -5.53 -19.07 -10.16
C LEU A 218 -4.78 -17.80 -10.59
N VAL A 219 -3.69 -17.45 -9.89
CA VAL A 219 -2.97 -16.18 -10.11
C VAL A 219 -1.61 -16.40 -10.76
N GLN A 220 -0.82 -17.34 -10.26
CA GLN A 220 0.56 -17.55 -10.69
C GLN A 220 0.62 -18.28 -12.03
N TYR A 221 -0.15 -19.35 -12.21
CA TYR A 221 -0.10 -20.15 -13.45
C TYR A 221 -0.49 -19.37 -14.72
N PRO A 222 -1.52 -18.50 -14.73
CA PRO A 222 -1.81 -17.68 -15.90
C PRO A 222 -0.69 -16.72 -16.30
N VAL A 223 0.11 -16.29 -15.32
CA VAL A 223 1.23 -15.36 -15.53
C VAL A 223 2.49 -16.11 -16.00
N GLU A 224 2.84 -17.22 -15.34
CA GLU A 224 4.05 -17.99 -15.64
C GLU A 224 3.90 -18.94 -16.83
N HIS A 225 2.68 -19.42 -17.10
CA HIS A 225 2.40 -20.46 -18.09
C HIS A 225 1.25 -20.10 -19.07
N PRO A 226 1.27 -18.92 -19.72
CA PRO A 226 0.20 -18.50 -20.62
C PRO A 226 0.05 -19.41 -21.85
N ASP A 227 1.11 -20.11 -22.27
CA ASP A 227 1.10 -21.08 -23.37
C ASP A 227 0.14 -22.24 -23.10
N LYS A 228 0.04 -22.70 -21.84
CA LYS A 228 -0.84 -23.80 -21.44
C LYS A 228 -2.31 -23.39 -21.58
N PHE A 229 -2.67 -22.20 -21.12
CA PHE A 229 -4.02 -21.68 -21.23
C PHE A 229 -4.43 -21.50 -22.70
N LEU A 230 -3.54 -20.97 -23.53
CA LEU A 230 -3.77 -20.83 -24.97
C LEU A 230 -3.94 -22.19 -25.66
N LYS A 231 -3.12 -23.19 -25.31
CA LYS A 231 -3.19 -24.55 -25.86
C LYS A 231 -4.56 -25.19 -25.62
N PHE A 232 -5.15 -24.97 -24.45
CA PHE A 232 -6.47 -25.52 -24.11
C PHE A 232 -7.64 -24.57 -24.44
N GLY A 233 -7.37 -23.39 -25.01
CA GLY A 233 -8.39 -22.40 -25.34
C GLY A 233 -9.15 -21.88 -24.13
N MET A 234 -8.56 -21.98 -22.93
CA MET A 234 -9.19 -21.55 -21.68
C MET A 234 -8.72 -20.15 -21.32
N THR A 235 -9.66 -19.28 -20.99
CA THR A 235 -9.35 -17.99 -20.37
C THR A 235 -9.30 -18.15 -18.85
N PRO A 236 -8.24 -17.66 -18.17
CA PRO A 236 -8.17 -17.71 -16.72
C PRO A 236 -9.30 -16.89 -16.09
N SER A 237 -9.69 -17.26 -14.87
CA SER A 237 -10.66 -16.50 -14.07
C SER A 237 -10.09 -15.11 -13.76
N LYS A 238 -10.97 -14.10 -13.81
CA LYS A 238 -10.58 -12.69 -13.59
C LYS A 238 -10.46 -12.32 -12.11
N GLY A 239 -11.12 -13.07 -11.23
CA GLY A 239 -11.06 -12.75 -9.82
C GLY A 239 -11.63 -13.79 -8.87
N VAL A 240 -11.26 -13.59 -7.61
CA VAL A 240 -11.59 -14.45 -6.48
C VAL A 240 -12.38 -13.66 -5.45
N LEU A 241 -13.38 -14.28 -4.82
CA LEU A 241 -14.02 -13.78 -3.63
C LEU A 241 -13.64 -14.66 -2.43
N PHE A 242 -12.89 -14.09 -1.50
CA PHE A 242 -12.68 -14.62 -0.17
C PHE A 242 -13.89 -14.37 0.71
N TYR A 243 -14.39 -15.43 1.34
CA TYR A 243 -15.43 -15.31 2.35
C TYR A 243 -15.15 -16.21 3.55
N GLY A 244 -15.61 -15.78 4.71
CA GLY A 244 -15.46 -16.53 5.94
C GLY A 244 -15.40 -15.62 7.17
N PRO A 245 -15.25 -16.19 8.37
CA PRO A 245 -15.18 -15.44 9.61
C PRO A 245 -14.11 -14.33 9.61
N PRO A 246 -14.34 -13.24 10.37
CA PRO A 246 -13.35 -12.19 10.54
C PRO A 246 -12.07 -12.73 11.19
N GLY A 247 -10.94 -12.08 10.93
CA GLY A 247 -9.67 -12.41 11.58
C GLY A 247 -9.01 -13.72 11.15
N CYS A 248 -9.40 -14.31 10.01
CA CYS A 248 -8.85 -15.58 9.51
C CYS A 248 -7.80 -15.44 8.39
N GLY A 249 -7.24 -14.24 8.21
CA GLY A 249 -6.12 -14.03 7.27
C GLY A 249 -6.51 -13.76 5.81
N LYS A 250 -7.76 -13.41 5.49
CA LYS A 250 -8.19 -13.05 4.11
C LYS A 250 -7.31 -11.97 3.48
N THR A 251 -7.09 -10.88 4.19
CA THR A 251 -6.24 -9.76 3.75
C THR A 251 -4.76 -10.16 3.66
N LEU A 252 -4.27 -11.01 4.56
CA LEU A 252 -2.89 -11.52 4.52
C LEU A 252 -2.67 -12.42 3.30
N LEU A 253 -3.62 -13.32 2.98
CA LEU A 253 -3.57 -14.18 1.81
C LEU A 253 -3.50 -13.37 0.51
N ALA A 254 -4.31 -12.31 0.39
CA ALA A 254 -4.28 -11.42 -0.77
C ALA A 254 -2.92 -10.73 -0.94
N LYS A 255 -2.30 -10.31 0.17
CA LYS A 255 -0.95 -9.71 0.15
C LYS A 255 0.13 -10.73 -0.19
N ALA A 256 0.05 -11.94 0.38
CA ALA A 256 1.04 -12.99 0.15
C ALA A 256 1.05 -13.49 -1.30
N ILE A 257 -0.12 -13.67 -1.94
CA ILE A 257 -0.15 -14.05 -3.36
C ILE A 257 0.39 -12.95 -4.28
N ALA A 258 0.17 -11.67 -3.92
CA ALA A 258 0.75 -10.56 -4.67
C ALA A 258 2.28 -10.52 -4.54
N ASN A 259 2.80 -10.75 -3.33
CA ASN A 259 4.24 -10.84 -3.10
C ASN A 259 4.86 -12.06 -3.82
N GLU A 260 4.23 -13.23 -3.77
CA GLU A 260 4.72 -14.43 -4.48
C GLU A 260 4.85 -14.19 -5.99
N CYS A 261 3.89 -13.49 -6.57
CA CYS A 261 3.89 -13.14 -8.00
C CYS A 261 4.75 -11.89 -8.31
N GLN A 262 5.39 -11.27 -7.32
CA GLN A 262 6.07 -9.97 -7.43
C GLN A 262 5.20 -8.92 -8.15
N ALA A 263 3.92 -8.90 -7.80
CA ALA A 263 2.91 -8.05 -8.41
C ALA A 263 2.59 -6.87 -7.49
N ASN A 264 2.28 -5.73 -8.11
CA ASN A 264 1.79 -4.56 -7.39
C ASN A 264 0.48 -4.88 -6.66
N PHE A 265 0.27 -4.32 -5.49
CA PHE A 265 -0.93 -4.54 -4.68
C PHE A 265 -1.62 -3.21 -4.41
N ILE A 266 -2.92 -3.18 -4.72
CA ILE A 266 -3.78 -2.04 -4.45
C ILE A 266 -4.88 -2.51 -3.52
N SER A 267 -4.87 -2.01 -2.28
CA SER A 267 -5.90 -2.31 -1.30
C SER A 267 -6.94 -1.20 -1.25
N ILE A 268 -8.21 -1.56 -1.34
CA ILE A 268 -9.32 -0.63 -1.21
C ILE A 268 -10.27 -1.15 -0.15
N LYS A 269 -10.44 -0.39 0.92
CA LYS A 269 -11.34 -0.76 2.00
C LYS A 269 -12.74 -0.23 1.69
N GLY A 270 -13.77 -1.00 2.02
CA GLY A 270 -15.15 -0.60 1.80
C GLY A 270 -15.54 0.81 2.30
N PRO A 271 -15.06 1.29 3.47
CA PRO A 271 -15.27 2.68 3.91
C PRO A 271 -14.66 3.74 2.99
N GLU A 272 -13.52 3.48 2.34
CA GLU A 272 -12.87 4.43 1.42
C GLU A 272 -13.78 4.69 0.21
N LEU A 273 -14.42 3.63 -0.30
CA LEU A 273 -15.41 3.74 -1.37
C LEU A 273 -16.66 4.54 -0.99
N LEU A 274 -17.04 4.54 0.29
CA LEU A 274 -18.14 5.37 0.81
C LEU A 274 -17.72 6.84 0.97
N THR A 275 -16.49 7.12 1.39
CA THR A 275 -16.00 8.50 1.52
C THR A 275 -15.90 9.22 0.17
N MET A 276 -15.61 8.49 -0.91
CA MET A 276 -15.58 9.00 -2.29
C MET A 276 -16.97 9.44 -2.80
N TRP A 277 -18.05 9.14 -2.07
CA TRP A 277 -19.44 9.33 -2.53
C TRP A 277 -20.00 10.75 -2.42
N PHE A 278 -19.45 11.64 -1.57
CA PHE A 278 -20.03 12.98 -1.38
C PHE A 278 -19.76 13.98 -2.54
N GLY A 279 -19.19 13.54 -3.68
CA GLY A 279 -19.05 14.41 -4.86
C GLY A 279 -18.64 13.78 -6.19
N GLU A 280 -17.84 12.69 -6.21
CA GLU A 280 -17.16 12.25 -7.46
C GLU A 280 -16.98 10.71 -7.61
N SER A 281 -17.73 9.88 -6.87
CA SER A 281 -17.46 8.43 -6.73
C SER A 281 -17.27 7.60 -8.01
N GLU A 282 -18.02 7.82 -9.09
CA GLU A 282 -17.85 7.02 -10.32
C GLU A 282 -16.50 7.29 -11.00
N ALA A 283 -16.03 8.53 -10.98
CA ALA A 283 -14.73 8.90 -11.55
C ALA A 283 -13.59 8.27 -10.75
N ASN A 284 -13.71 8.24 -9.42
CA ASN A 284 -12.70 7.64 -8.56
C ASN A 284 -12.61 6.12 -8.74
N VAL A 285 -13.75 5.43 -8.90
CA VAL A 285 -13.74 3.99 -9.22
C VAL A 285 -13.04 3.74 -10.57
N ARG A 286 -13.27 4.56 -11.59
CA ARG A 286 -12.54 4.45 -12.87
C ARG A 286 -11.05 4.66 -12.67
N GLU A 287 -10.67 5.69 -11.91
CA GLU A 287 -9.27 6.01 -11.63
C GLU A 287 -8.55 4.87 -10.90
N ILE A 288 -9.22 4.20 -9.96
CA ILE A 288 -8.70 3.00 -9.28
C ILE A 288 -8.35 1.91 -10.29
N PHE A 289 -9.28 1.59 -11.21
CA PHE A 289 -9.05 0.55 -12.20
C PHE A 289 -8.04 0.99 -13.27
N ASP A 290 -7.99 2.28 -13.60
CA ASP A 290 -6.95 2.85 -14.46
C ASP A 290 -5.56 2.71 -13.82
N LYS A 291 -5.40 3.07 -12.55
CA LYS A 291 -4.17 2.88 -11.75
C LYS A 291 -3.77 1.41 -11.70
N ALA A 292 -4.70 0.50 -11.40
CA ALA A 292 -4.42 -0.94 -11.42
C ALA A 292 -3.96 -1.45 -12.80
N ARG A 293 -4.53 -0.89 -13.88
CA ARG A 293 -4.14 -1.21 -15.28
C ARG A 293 -2.78 -0.64 -15.67
N GLN A 294 -2.37 0.49 -15.08
CA GLN A 294 -1.04 1.08 -15.26
C GLN A 294 0.02 0.33 -14.44
N ALA A 295 -0.36 -0.16 -13.26
CA ALA A 295 0.49 -0.93 -12.36
C ALA A 295 0.57 -2.44 -12.70
N ALA A 296 0.11 -2.88 -13.87
CA ALA A 296 0.15 -4.31 -14.22
C ALA A 296 1.60 -4.83 -14.33
N PRO A 297 1.96 -6.00 -13.76
CA PRO A 297 1.10 -6.97 -13.08
C PRO A 297 0.62 -6.51 -11.70
N CYS A 298 -0.69 -6.57 -11.45
CA CYS A 298 -1.30 -6.01 -10.24
C CYS A 298 -2.41 -6.91 -9.67
N VAL A 299 -2.47 -6.99 -8.34
CA VAL A 299 -3.61 -7.53 -7.58
C VAL A 299 -4.41 -6.36 -7.02
N LEU A 300 -5.65 -6.21 -7.48
CA LEU A 300 -6.62 -5.23 -6.97
C LEU A 300 -7.50 -5.88 -5.91
N PHE A 301 -7.29 -5.51 -4.66
CA PHE A 301 -7.94 -6.10 -3.49
C PHE A 301 -9.03 -5.18 -2.91
N PHE A 302 -10.27 -5.64 -2.93
CA PHE A 302 -11.39 -5.01 -2.25
C PHE A 302 -11.65 -5.68 -0.90
N ASP A 303 -11.25 -5.01 0.19
CA ASP A 303 -11.51 -5.48 1.56
C ASP A 303 -12.86 -4.96 2.08
N GLU A 304 -13.46 -5.71 3.00
CA GLU A 304 -14.75 -5.37 3.62
C GLU A 304 -15.85 -5.05 2.60
N LEU A 305 -15.98 -5.85 1.54
CA LEU A 305 -17.01 -5.66 0.53
C LEU A 305 -18.42 -5.63 1.14
N ASP A 306 -18.64 -6.27 2.28
CA ASP A 306 -19.89 -6.22 3.03
C ASP A 306 -20.27 -4.83 3.58
N SER A 307 -19.33 -3.88 3.67
CA SER A 307 -19.64 -2.52 4.08
C SER A 307 -20.39 -1.73 2.99
N ILE A 308 -20.16 -2.08 1.72
CA ILE A 308 -20.74 -1.43 0.54
C ILE A 308 -21.80 -2.30 -0.15
N ALA A 309 -21.61 -3.61 -0.20
CA ALA A 309 -22.47 -4.56 -0.85
C ALA A 309 -23.47 -5.15 0.15
N LYS A 310 -24.25 -4.29 0.83
CA LYS A 310 -25.42 -4.75 1.58
C LYS A 310 -26.54 -5.02 0.59
N ALA A 311 -27.07 -6.24 0.60
CA ALA A 311 -28.20 -6.65 -0.23
C ALA A 311 -29.30 -5.58 -0.23
N ARG A 312 -29.69 -5.18 -1.44
CA ARG A 312 -30.74 -4.19 -1.70
C ARG A 312 -31.98 -4.52 -0.86
N GLY A 313 -32.32 -3.67 0.10
CA GLY A 313 -33.61 -3.73 0.81
C GLY A 313 -33.61 -4.15 2.28
N GLY A 314 -32.48 -4.14 2.99
CA GLY A 314 -32.43 -4.52 4.41
C GLY A 314 -33.14 -3.60 5.41
N ASN A 315 -33.46 -2.34 5.07
CA ASN A 315 -34.23 -1.44 5.93
C ASN A 315 -35.17 -0.56 5.09
N ILE A 316 -36.44 -0.52 5.49
CA ILE A 316 -37.47 0.39 4.98
C ILE A 316 -37.03 1.82 5.36
N GLY A 317 -36.39 2.52 4.43
CA GLY A 317 -35.83 3.85 4.69
C GLY A 317 -34.85 4.30 3.61
N ASP A 318 -35.40 4.91 2.58
CA ASP A 318 -34.82 5.66 1.47
C ASP A 318 -33.42 6.31 1.69
N GLY A 319 -32.34 5.53 1.48
CA GLY A 319 -30.95 6.03 1.52
C GLY A 319 -29.87 5.17 0.83
N GLY A 320 -30.27 4.05 0.19
CA GLY A 320 -29.34 3.00 -0.29
C GLY A 320 -28.74 3.18 -1.70
N GLY A 321 -29.20 4.14 -2.50
CA GLY A 321 -28.78 4.28 -3.92
C GLY A 321 -27.32 4.72 -4.12
N ALA A 322 -26.59 5.02 -3.04
CA ALA A 322 -25.20 5.42 -3.05
C ALA A 322 -24.25 4.26 -3.35
N ALA A 323 -24.26 3.27 -2.46
CA ALA A 323 -23.41 2.11 -2.54
C ALA A 323 -23.76 1.25 -3.76
N ASP A 324 -25.04 1.20 -4.14
CA ASP A 324 -25.50 0.53 -5.35
C ASP A 324 -24.84 1.09 -6.61
N ARG A 325 -24.68 2.42 -6.73
CA ARG A 325 -24.02 3.05 -7.88
C ARG A 325 -22.53 2.71 -7.93
N VAL A 326 -21.85 2.72 -6.79
CA VAL A 326 -20.44 2.33 -6.68
C VAL A 326 -20.24 0.87 -7.10
N ILE A 327 -21.07 -0.05 -6.59
CA ILE A 327 -21.03 -1.46 -6.98
C ILE A 327 -21.29 -1.62 -8.47
N ASN A 328 -22.31 -0.95 -9.03
CA ASN A 328 -22.57 -1.00 -10.47
C ASN A 328 -21.40 -0.48 -11.31
N GLN A 329 -20.70 0.57 -10.85
CA GLN A 329 -19.51 1.07 -11.54
C GLN A 329 -18.35 0.07 -11.44
N ILE A 330 -18.12 -0.55 -10.27
CA ILE A 330 -17.12 -1.63 -10.11
C ILE A 330 -17.44 -2.77 -11.06
N LEU A 331 -18.69 -3.23 -11.14
CA LEU A 331 -19.12 -4.27 -12.07
C LEU A 331 -18.87 -3.89 -13.53
N THR A 332 -19.12 -2.62 -13.89
CA THR A 332 -18.86 -2.10 -15.24
C THR A 332 -17.36 -2.13 -15.58
N GLU A 333 -16.50 -1.74 -14.63
CA GLU A 333 -15.04 -1.80 -14.80
C GLU A 333 -14.52 -3.24 -14.89
N MET A 334 -15.05 -4.16 -14.07
CA MET A 334 -14.70 -5.59 -14.12
C MET A 334 -15.04 -6.23 -15.48
N ASP A 335 -16.21 -5.90 -16.02
CA ASP A 335 -16.65 -6.36 -17.34
C ASP A 335 -15.81 -5.72 -18.46
N GLY A 336 -15.49 -4.43 -18.32
CA GLY A 336 -14.66 -3.66 -19.24
C GLY A 336 -13.18 -4.02 -19.23
N MET A 337 -12.68 -4.71 -18.20
CA MET A 337 -11.31 -5.19 -18.17
C MET A 337 -11.07 -6.25 -19.24
N SER A 338 -10.17 -5.96 -20.18
CA SER A 338 -9.69 -6.97 -21.13
C SER A 338 -8.88 -8.04 -20.41
N THR A 339 -9.11 -9.32 -20.72
CA THR A 339 -8.38 -10.47 -20.16
C THR A 339 -6.87 -10.46 -20.45
N LYS A 340 -6.38 -9.57 -21.33
CA LYS A 340 -4.96 -9.43 -21.68
C LYS A 340 -4.17 -8.52 -20.75
N LYS A 341 -4.84 -7.75 -19.87
CA LYS A 341 -4.14 -6.95 -18.87
C LYS A 341 -3.97 -7.82 -17.62
N ASN A 342 -2.74 -8.00 -17.16
CA ASN A 342 -2.36 -8.80 -16.00
C ASN A 342 -2.83 -8.16 -14.68
N VAL A 343 -4.14 -7.91 -14.56
CA VAL A 343 -4.78 -7.36 -13.37
C VAL A 343 -5.72 -8.41 -12.81
N PHE A 344 -5.45 -8.86 -11.59
CA PHE A 344 -6.22 -9.88 -10.90
C PHE A 344 -7.04 -9.22 -9.78
N ILE A 345 -8.33 -9.55 -9.68
CA ILE A 345 -9.23 -8.90 -8.72
C ILE A 345 -9.54 -9.86 -7.57
N ILE A 346 -9.33 -9.42 -6.34
CA ILE A 346 -9.69 -10.19 -5.15
C ILE A 346 -10.67 -9.38 -4.32
N GLY A 347 -11.84 -9.95 -4.01
CA GLY A 347 -12.76 -9.40 -3.01
C GLY A 347 -12.66 -10.16 -1.71
N ALA A 348 -12.85 -9.49 -0.57
CA ALA A 348 -13.02 -10.13 0.73
C ALA A 348 -14.30 -9.66 1.41
N THR A 349 -15.03 -10.61 2.01
CA THR A 349 -16.23 -10.31 2.80
C THR A 349 -16.30 -11.16 4.05
N ASN A 350 -16.76 -10.56 5.15
CA ASN A 350 -17.14 -11.31 6.34
C ASN A 350 -18.61 -11.74 6.31
N ARG A 351 -19.40 -11.21 5.37
CA ARG A 351 -20.85 -11.41 5.31
C ARG A 351 -21.28 -11.77 3.90
N PRO A 352 -21.06 -13.03 3.50
CA PRO A 352 -21.41 -13.43 2.14
C PRO A 352 -22.93 -13.55 1.92
N ASP A 353 -23.73 -13.56 2.99
CA ASP A 353 -25.19 -13.53 2.98
C ASP A 353 -25.79 -12.28 2.33
N ILE A 354 -25.07 -11.16 2.35
CA ILE A 354 -25.56 -9.86 1.86
C ILE A 354 -24.92 -9.42 0.54
N ILE A 355 -23.93 -10.15 0.02
CA ILE A 355 -23.24 -9.78 -1.23
C ILE A 355 -24.21 -9.77 -2.42
N ASP A 356 -24.10 -8.76 -3.27
CA ASP A 356 -24.86 -8.69 -4.52
C ASP A 356 -24.48 -9.90 -5.42
N PRO A 357 -25.44 -10.80 -5.76
CA PRO A 357 -25.16 -11.96 -6.60
C PRO A 357 -24.61 -11.61 -7.99
N ALA A 358 -24.76 -10.36 -8.44
CA ALA A 358 -24.16 -9.89 -9.67
C ALA A 358 -22.62 -9.94 -9.62
N ILE A 359 -22.00 -9.77 -8.46
CA ILE A 359 -20.53 -9.83 -8.29
C ILE A 359 -20.00 -11.25 -8.55
N LEU A 360 -20.81 -12.27 -8.26
CA LEU A 360 -20.45 -13.69 -8.33
C LEU A 360 -20.62 -14.32 -9.72
N ARG A 361 -21.02 -13.53 -10.73
CA ARG A 361 -21.28 -14.05 -12.08
C ARG A 361 -19.97 -14.45 -12.78
N PRO A 362 -20.01 -15.46 -13.68
CA PRO A 362 -18.85 -15.84 -14.49
C PRO A 362 -18.21 -14.64 -15.19
N GLY A 363 -16.88 -14.54 -15.12
CA GLY A 363 -16.11 -13.40 -15.66
C GLY A 363 -15.94 -12.22 -14.70
N ARG A 364 -16.42 -12.32 -13.45
CA ARG A 364 -16.23 -11.34 -12.37
C ARG A 364 -15.46 -11.97 -11.21
N LEU A 365 -16.04 -12.05 -10.01
CA LEU A 365 -15.48 -12.82 -8.89
C LEU A 365 -16.09 -14.22 -8.89
N ASP A 366 -15.70 -15.01 -9.88
CA ASP A 366 -16.29 -16.31 -10.16
C ASP A 366 -15.60 -17.46 -9.43
N GLN A 367 -14.49 -17.22 -8.73
CA GLN A 367 -13.87 -18.20 -7.82
C GLN A 367 -14.21 -17.83 -6.38
N LEU A 368 -14.98 -18.68 -5.69
CA LEU A 368 -15.36 -18.44 -4.30
C LEU A 368 -14.55 -19.34 -3.39
N ILE A 369 -13.66 -18.75 -2.61
CA ILE A 369 -12.76 -19.45 -1.70
C ILE A 369 -13.21 -19.21 -0.27
N TYR A 370 -13.56 -20.30 0.42
CA TYR A 370 -13.93 -20.28 1.84
C TYR A 370 -12.68 -20.32 2.71
N ILE A 371 -12.55 -19.35 3.62
CA ILE A 371 -11.46 -19.29 4.58
C ILE A 371 -12.04 -19.54 5.99
N PRO A 372 -11.92 -20.77 6.51
CA PRO A 372 -12.50 -21.14 7.80
C PRO A 372 -11.67 -20.64 8.99
N LEU A 373 -12.17 -20.89 10.20
CA LEU A 373 -11.36 -20.80 11.41
C LEU A 373 -10.21 -21.82 11.39
N PRO A 374 -9.06 -21.50 12.01
CA PRO A 374 -7.90 -22.39 12.02
C PRO A 374 -8.14 -23.66 12.84
N ASP A 375 -7.75 -24.81 12.27
CA ASP A 375 -7.64 -26.08 12.99
C ASP A 375 -6.43 -26.08 13.94
N GLU A 376 -6.28 -27.12 14.77
CA GLU A 376 -5.20 -27.17 15.77
C GLU A 376 -3.80 -26.99 15.14
N LYS A 377 -3.55 -27.62 13.98
CA LYS A 377 -2.29 -27.49 13.25
C LYS A 377 -2.06 -26.06 12.76
N SER A 378 -3.10 -25.44 12.18
CA SER A 378 -3.04 -24.05 11.72
C SER A 378 -2.82 -23.10 12.90
N ARG A 379 -3.43 -23.34 14.07
CA ARG A 379 -3.22 -22.52 15.26
C ARG A 379 -1.76 -22.55 15.74
N VAL A 380 -1.12 -23.72 15.75
CA VAL A 380 0.33 -23.82 16.04
C VAL A 380 1.14 -23.00 15.05
N ALA A 381 0.85 -23.11 13.75
CA ALA A 381 1.55 -22.37 12.71
C ALA A 381 1.34 -20.85 12.83
N ILE A 382 0.11 -20.39 13.15
CA ILE A 382 -0.22 -18.97 13.37
C ILE A 382 0.55 -18.42 14.57
N LEU A 383 0.59 -19.15 15.69
CA LEU A 383 1.36 -18.75 16.87
C LEU A 383 2.86 -18.61 16.53
N LYS A 384 3.43 -19.58 15.79
CA LYS A 384 4.82 -19.52 15.34
C LYS A 384 5.09 -18.33 14.42
N ALA A 385 4.20 -18.06 13.45
CA ALA A 385 4.33 -16.93 12.53
C ALA A 385 4.29 -15.59 13.28
N ASN A 386 3.33 -15.42 14.19
CA ASN A 386 3.16 -14.20 14.99
C ASN A 386 4.33 -13.94 15.95
N LEU A 387 4.95 -15.00 16.48
CA LEU A 387 6.03 -14.90 17.47
C LEU A 387 7.43 -14.95 16.84
N ARG A 388 7.54 -15.12 15.52
CA ARG A 388 8.82 -15.24 14.81
C ARG A 388 9.78 -14.07 15.05
N LYS A 389 9.23 -12.86 15.21
CA LYS A 389 10.01 -11.62 15.45
C LYS A 389 10.13 -11.26 16.93
N SER A 390 9.62 -12.08 17.83
CA SER A 390 9.59 -11.82 19.28
C SER A 390 10.51 -12.80 20.00
N PRO A 391 11.28 -12.35 21.01
CA PRO A 391 12.08 -13.25 21.83
C PRO A 391 11.16 -14.04 22.78
N VAL A 392 11.01 -15.34 22.52
CA VAL A 392 10.13 -16.23 23.31
C VAL A 392 10.97 -17.27 24.03
N ALA A 393 10.71 -17.44 25.32
CA ALA A 393 11.43 -18.39 26.15
C ALA A 393 11.13 -19.84 25.73
N LYS A 394 12.14 -20.71 25.86
CA LYS A 394 12.06 -22.12 25.44
C LYS A 394 11.02 -22.95 26.21
N ASP A 395 10.57 -22.46 27.36
CA ASP A 395 9.56 -23.11 28.19
C ASP A 395 8.12 -22.85 27.68
N VAL A 396 7.91 -21.98 26.70
CA VAL A 396 6.57 -21.74 26.12
C VAL A 396 6.15 -22.90 25.20
N ASP A 397 5.07 -23.59 25.58
CA ASP A 397 4.49 -24.69 24.79
C ASP A 397 3.37 -24.17 23.88
N LEU A 398 3.69 -23.97 22.60
CA LEU A 398 2.74 -23.50 21.59
C LEU A 398 1.69 -24.55 21.21
N ASP A 399 2.03 -25.84 21.30
CA ASP A 399 1.11 -26.94 21.02
C ASP A 399 0.01 -27.02 22.09
N PHE A 400 0.37 -26.79 23.35
CA PHE A 400 -0.60 -26.64 24.44
C PHE A 400 -1.53 -25.44 24.24
N LEU A 401 -0.98 -24.26 23.90
CA LEU A 401 -1.78 -23.06 23.62
C LEU A 401 -2.75 -23.28 22.45
N ALA A 402 -2.33 -23.99 21.40
CA ALA A 402 -3.18 -24.33 20.27
C ALA A 402 -4.36 -25.24 20.67
N LYS A 403 -4.16 -26.18 21.60
CA LYS A 403 -5.25 -27.03 22.12
C LYS A 403 -6.28 -26.24 22.93
N MET A 404 -5.83 -25.26 23.72
CA MET A 404 -6.71 -24.45 24.57
C MET A 404 -7.53 -23.41 23.80
N THR A 405 -7.11 -23.05 22.59
CA THR A 405 -7.70 -21.97 21.77
C THR A 405 -8.64 -22.50 20.69
N ASN A 406 -9.39 -23.58 20.96
CA ASN A 406 -10.37 -24.07 20.00
C ASN A 406 -11.48 -23.03 19.71
N GLY A 407 -11.78 -22.80 18.44
CA GLY A 407 -12.77 -21.82 18.00
C GLY A 407 -12.31 -20.36 18.08
N PHE A 408 -10.99 -20.13 18.20
CA PHE A 408 -10.36 -18.82 18.07
C PHE A 408 -10.01 -18.54 16.60
N SER A 409 -10.15 -17.29 16.17
CA SER A 409 -9.64 -16.82 14.88
C SER A 409 -8.13 -16.56 14.94
N GLY A 410 -7.49 -16.35 13.78
CA GLY A 410 -6.09 -15.93 13.73
C GLY A 410 -5.86 -14.60 14.47
N ALA A 411 -6.78 -13.65 14.34
CA ALA A 411 -6.73 -12.39 15.07
C ALA A 411 -6.84 -12.57 16.59
N ASP A 412 -7.66 -13.51 17.07
CA ASP A 412 -7.75 -13.80 18.51
C ASP A 412 -6.42 -14.38 19.04
N LEU A 413 -5.73 -15.22 18.25
CA LEU A 413 -4.40 -15.73 18.59
C LEU A 413 -3.34 -14.61 18.59
N THR A 414 -3.40 -13.69 17.63
CA THR A 414 -2.54 -12.51 17.60
C THR A 414 -2.75 -11.65 18.83
N GLU A 415 -4.00 -11.44 19.28
CA GLU A 415 -4.30 -10.69 20.51
C GLU A 415 -3.68 -11.35 21.74
N ILE A 416 -3.73 -12.68 21.86
CA ILE A 416 -3.07 -13.40 22.96
C ILE A 416 -1.55 -13.16 22.93
N CYS A 417 -0.92 -13.25 21.75
CA CYS A 417 0.51 -13.00 21.59
C CYS A 417 0.88 -11.57 21.98
N GLN A 418 0.16 -10.57 21.45
CA GLN A 418 0.39 -9.16 21.75
C GLN A 418 0.19 -8.86 23.24
N ARG A 419 -0.80 -9.49 23.87
CA ARG A 419 -1.05 -9.32 25.30
C ARG A 419 0.07 -9.91 26.15
N ALA A 420 0.59 -11.08 25.79
CA ALA A 420 1.76 -11.66 26.44
C ALA A 420 2.99 -10.74 26.28
N CYS A 421 3.25 -10.20 25.09
CA CYS A 421 4.31 -9.22 24.86
C CYS A 421 4.14 -7.96 25.73
N LYS A 422 2.93 -7.42 25.82
CA LYS A 422 2.62 -6.23 26.66
C LYS A 422 2.91 -6.49 28.15
N LEU A 423 2.66 -7.70 28.63
CA LEU A 423 2.98 -8.08 30.01
C LEU A 423 4.50 -8.17 30.22
N ALA A 424 5.24 -8.76 29.28
CA ALA A 424 6.70 -8.83 29.35
C ALA A 424 7.34 -7.42 29.30
N ILE A 425 6.89 -6.56 28.39
CA ILE A 425 7.35 -5.16 28.29
C ILE A 425 7.06 -4.42 29.61
N ARG A 426 5.87 -4.61 30.18
CA ARG A 426 5.52 -4.00 31.46
C ARG A 426 6.44 -4.46 32.58
N GLU A 427 6.77 -5.75 32.65
CA GLU A 427 7.71 -6.28 33.64
C GLU A 427 9.11 -5.70 33.47
N SER A 428 9.60 -5.60 32.23
CA SER A 428 10.92 -5.02 31.92
C SER A 428 11.00 -3.56 32.40
N ILE A 429 10.03 -2.72 32.01
CA ILE A 429 9.96 -1.30 32.42
C ILE A 429 9.83 -1.17 33.95
N GLU A 430 8.99 -1.99 34.60
CA GLU A 430 8.84 -1.96 36.07
C GLU A 430 10.13 -2.36 36.78
N SER A 431 10.93 -3.28 36.20
CA SER A 431 12.22 -3.70 36.72
C SER A 431 13.28 -2.62 36.57
N GLU A 432 13.37 -1.96 35.40
CA GLU A 432 14.26 -0.82 35.17
C GLU A 432 14.01 0.32 36.15
N ILE A 433 12.74 0.72 36.33
CA ILE A 433 12.35 1.77 37.29
C ILE A 433 12.76 1.39 38.72
N ARG A 434 12.65 0.11 39.09
CA ARG A 434 13.07 -0.36 40.41
C ARG A 434 14.59 -0.27 40.57
N ARG A 435 15.34 -0.72 39.57
CA ARG A 435 16.81 -0.65 39.54
C ARG A 435 17.31 0.78 39.62
N GLU A 436 16.67 1.71 38.92
CA GLU A 436 17.03 3.13 38.94
C GLU A 436 16.78 3.76 40.31
N ARG A 437 15.67 3.41 40.97
CA ARG A 437 15.39 3.84 42.37
C ARG A 437 16.41 3.28 43.37
N GLU A 438 16.82 2.03 43.19
CA GLU A 438 17.87 1.39 44.02
C GLU A 438 19.23 2.07 43.82
N ARG A 439 19.58 2.43 42.57
CA ARG A 439 20.81 3.18 42.25
C ARG A 439 20.81 4.59 42.87
N GLN A 440 19.66 5.27 42.89
CA GLN A 440 19.51 6.57 43.56
C GLN A 440 19.63 6.50 45.08
N THR A 441 19.21 5.38 45.70
CA THR A 441 19.25 5.20 47.16
C THR A 441 20.57 4.64 47.67
N ASN A 442 21.34 3.92 46.85
CA ASN A 442 22.64 3.39 47.27
C ASN A 442 23.68 3.42 46.13
N PRO A 443 24.41 4.54 45.95
CA PRO A 443 25.35 4.75 44.83
C PRO A 443 26.58 3.84 44.82
N SER A 444 26.78 3.05 45.88
CA SER A 444 27.99 2.22 46.10
C SER A 444 27.77 0.72 45.88
N ALA A 445 26.54 0.30 45.54
CA ALA A 445 26.28 -1.05 45.07
C ALA A 445 26.84 -1.19 43.64
N MET A 446 27.71 -2.18 43.44
CA MET A 446 28.48 -2.42 42.22
C MET A 446 27.64 -2.33 40.94
N GLU A 447 28.24 -1.78 39.88
CA GLU A 447 27.80 -1.95 38.49
C GLU A 447 27.88 -3.44 38.14
N VAL A 448 26.82 -4.19 38.46
CA VAL A 448 26.60 -5.52 37.90
C VAL A 448 26.07 -5.32 36.47
N GLU A 449 26.52 -6.16 35.54
CA GLU A 449 26.28 -6.09 34.09
C GLU A 449 24.86 -5.64 33.72
N GLU A 450 24.77 -4.80 32.68
CA GLU A 450 23.54 -4.30 32.05
C GLU A 450 22.75 -5.42 31.35
N ASP A 451 22.46 -6.51 32.06
CA ASP A 451 21.57 -7.54 31.53
C ASP A 451 20.12 -7.03 31.57
N ASP A 452 19.44 -7.13 30.43
CA ASP A 452 18.00 -6.89 30.32
C ASP A 452 17.28 -7.80 31.33
N PRO A 453 16.50 -7.23 32.28
CA PRO A 453 15.85 -8.02 33.31
C PRO A 453 14.78 -8.98 32.77
N VAL A 454 14.24 -8.74 31.56
CA VAL A 454 13.24 -9.59 30.92
C VAL A 454 13.55 -9.74 29.42
N PRO A 455 14.60 -10.52 29.07
CA PRO A 455 15.05 -10.63 27.69
C PRO A 455 14.09 -11.46 26.82
N GLU A 456 13.19 -12.24 27.44
CA GLU A 456 12.34 -13.21 26.76
C GLU A 456 10.91 -13.23 27.33
N ILE A 457 9.93 -13.46 26.46
CA ILE A 457 8.53 -13.67 26.83
C ILE A 457 8.37 -15.11 27.35
N ARG A 458 8.13 -15.22 28.65
CA ARG A 458 7.94 -16.48 29.40
C ARG A 458 6.49 -17.02 29.39
N ARG A 459 6.32 -18.27 29.86
CA ARG A 459 5.04 -18.99 29.92
C ARG A 459 3.97 -18.29 30.79
N ASP A 460 4.37 -17.76 31.93
CA ASP A 460 3.52 -16.99 32.87
C ASP A 460 2.80 -15.82 32.18
N HIS A 461 3.47 -15.11 31.27
CA HIS A 461 2.85 -14.05 30.47
C HIS A 461 1.71 -14.59 29.58
N PHE A 462 1.90 -15.76 28.96
CA PHE A 462 0.87 -16.38 28.12
C PHE A 462 -0.29 -16.92 28.95
N GLU A 463 -0.03 -17.49 30.12
CA GLU A 463 -1.07 -17.95 31.05
C GLU A 463 -1.94 -16.79 31.53
N GLU A 464 -1.33 -15.66 31.89
CA GLU A 464 -2.05 -14.45 32.29
C GLU A 464 -2.80 -13.82 31.11
N ALA A 465 -2.20 -13.80 29.91
CA ALA A 465 -2.88 -13.36 28.70
C ALA A 465 -4.13 -14.22 28.39
N MET A 466 -4.03 -15.54 28.59
CA MET A 466 -5.12 -16.48 28.33
C MET A 466 -6.34 -16.24 29.22
N ARG A 467 -6.16 -15.75 30.46
CA ARG A 467 -7.28 -15.43 31.36
C ARG A 467 -8.25 -14.40 30.81
N PHE A 468 -7.77 -13.53 29.93
CA PHE A 468 -8.56 -12.47 29.30
C PHE A 468 -8.86 -12.73 27.83
N ALA A 469 -8.48 -13.90 27.32
CA ALA A 469 -8.69 -14.29 25.94
C ALA A 469 -10.20 -14.37 25.64
N ARG A 470 -10.60 -13.80 24.51
CA ARG A 470 -11.99 -13.80 24.05
C ARG A 470 -12.06 -14.36 22.64
N ARG A 471 -13.11 -15.14 22.39
CA ARG A 471 -13.45 -15.63 21.04
C ARG A 471 -14.23 -14.55 20.31
N SER A 472 -13.75 -14.13 19.14
CA SER A 472 -14.47 -13.15 18.31
C SER A 472 -15.63 -13.77 17.52
N VAL A 473 -15.59 -15.07 17.26
CA VAL A 473 -16.58 -15.77 16.43
C VAL A 473 -17.41 -16.75 17.27
N SER A 474 -18.73 -16.57 17.26
CA SER A 474 -19.66 -17.43 17.99
C SER A 474 -19.91 -18.76 17.25
N ASP A 475 -20.23 -19.83 17.98
CA ASP A 475 -20.55 -21.14 17.39
C ASP A 475 -21.77 -21.08 16.45
N ASN A 476 -22.70 -20.16 16.69
CA ASN A 476 -23.84 -19.93 15.81
C ASN A 476 -23.42 -19.33 14.47
N ASP A 477 -22.44 -18.43 14.46
CA ASP A 477 -21.96 -17.82 13.23
C ASP A 477 -21.08 -18.78 12.43
N ILE A 478 -20.29 -19.63 13.10
CA ILE A 478 -19.54 -20.72 12.46
C ILE A 478 -20.49 -21.60 11.64
N ARG A 479 -21.60 -22.03 12.25
CA ARG A 479 -22.61 -22.84 11.56
C ARG A 479 -23.21 -22.13 10.34
N LYS A 480 -23.42 -20.82 10.41
CA LYS A 480 -23.90 -20.04 9.25
C LYS A 480 -22.89 -20.06 8.10
N TYR A 481 -21.60 -19.88 8.40
CA TYR A 481 -20.55 -19.95 7.38
C TYR A 481 -20.46 -21.34 6.74
N GLU A 482 -20.52 -22.40 7.54
CA GLU A 482 -20.49 -23.78 7.03
C GLU A 482 -21.72 -24.10 6.17
N MET A 483 -22.92 -23.72 6.61
CA MET A 483 -24.15 -23.88 5.83
C MET A 483 -24.06 -23.12 4.50
N PHE A 484 -23.52 -21.90 4.52
CA PHE A 484 -23.35 -21.09 3.33
C PHE A 484 -22.34 -21.72 2.36
N ALA A 485 -21.20 -22.20 2.88
CA ALA A 485 -20.19 -22.91 2.09
C ALA A 485 -20.75 -24.18 1.43
N GLN A 486 -21.55 -24.97 2.17
CA GLN A 486 -22.25 -26.13 1.62
C GLN A 486 -23.25 -25.76 0.53
N THR A 487 -24.05 -24.71 0.75
CA THR A 487 -25.07 -24.25 -0.21
C THR A 487 -24.41 -23.75 -1.51
N LEU A 488 -23.30 -23.04 -1.41
CA LEU A 488 -22.51 -22.60 -2.57
C LEU A 488 -21.89 -23.75 -3.34
N GLN A 489 -21.40 -24.79 -2.66
CA GLN A 489 -20.92 -25.99 -3.32
C GLN A 489 -22.06 -26.75 -4.03
N GLN A 490 -23.26 -26.79 -3.42
CA GLN A 490 -24.44 -27.44 -4.03
C GLN A 490 -25.03 -26.65 -5.20
N SER A 491 -25.02 -25.31 -5.17
CA SER A 491 -25.46 -24.49 -6.30
C SER A 491 -24.54 -24.62 -7.52
N ARG A 492 -23.26 -24.99 -7.30
CA ARG A 492 -22.32 -25.41 -8.35
C ARG A 492 -22.48 -26.88 -8.78
N GLY A 493 -23.22 -27.68 -8.01
CA GLY A 493 -23.30 -29.14 -8.11
C GLY A 493 -24.28 -29.72 -9.14
N PHE A 494 -24.77 -28.97 -10.13
CA PHE A 494 -25.40 -29.56 -11.32
C PHE A 494 -24.35 -29.79 -12.41
N GLY A 495 -23.49 -30.78 -12.16
CA GLY A 495 -22.41 -31.17 -13.05
C GLY A 495 -21.61 -32.38 -12.57
N SER A 496 -22.20 -33.29 -11.80
CA SER A 496 -21.63 -34.63 -11.62
C SER A 496 -21.99 -35.46 -12.84
N PHE A 497 -21.14 -35.43 -13.87
CA PHE A 497 -21.19 -36.44 -14.93
C PHE A 497 -20.72 -37.77 -14.35
N ARG A 498 -21.64 -38.74 -14.30
CA ARG A 498 -21.30 -40.17 -14.29
C ARG A 498 -20.73 -40.58 -15.64
#